data_AF-A0A328U3U0-F1
#
_entry.id   AF-A0A328U3U0-F1
#
_cell.length_a   1.000
_cell.length_b   1.000
_cell.length_c   1.000
_cell.angle_alpha   90.00
_cell.angle_beta   90.00
_cell.angle_gamma   90.00
#
_symmetry.space_group_name_H-M   'P 1'
#
loop_
_entity.id
_entity.type
_entity.pdbx_description
1 polymer ?
#
loop_
_entity_poly.entity_id
_entity_poly.type
_entity_poly.pdbx_seq_one_letter_code
_entity_poly.pdbx_strand_id
1 'polypeptide(L)'
;MSNFFDDFQTISVNSRGYIIYKSDGSFQYKEDAAPSSCRVIDSNVLYHLILNYCQAKLDQFSKTTSNNQVYAYVLYVDPNYGDIMIYINTKEAWNSYLERWQQDPKRKEWRREWQKYHGIGSFKYKIHEELPEPLNSYMELYLRIYDGQGKPRFNQDVAIKNEVFEGELVSIAERVINTLKPFNMLNKSEDFVAYVSDHDRQYFDRTVDHETYYKHVKLSYEL
;
A
#
# COMPACT_ATOMS: atom_id res chain seq x y z
N MET A 1 -32.00 17.44 1.32
CA MET A 1 -30.79 16.70 0.88
C MET A 1 -30.45 15.77 2.03
N SER A 2 -30.79 14.49 1.89
CA SER A 2 -30.42 13.46 2.87
C SER A 2 -28.89 13.38 2.92
N ASN A 3 -28.30 13.35 4.12
CA ASN A 3 -26.88 13.13 4.30
C ASN A 3 -26.55 11.72 3.82
N PHE A 4 -25.96 11.60 2.64
CA PHE A 4 -25.48 10.35 2.04
C PHE A 4 -24.52 9.56 2.97
N PHE A 5 -23.89 10.25 3.94
CA PHE A 5 -23.09 9.66 5.01
C PHE A 5 -23.90 8.84 6.03
N ASP A 6 -25.15 9.22 6.32
CA ASP A 6 -25.98 8.55 7.33
C ASP A 6 -26.53 7.20 6.79
N ASP A 7 -26.78 7.11 5.48
CA ASP A 7 -27.24 5.86 4.82
C ASP A 7 -26.09 4.85 4.59
N PHE A 8 -24.82 5.29 4.55
CA PHE A 8 -23.66 4.38 4.46
C PHE A 8 -23.15 3.92 5.83
N GLN A 9 -23.37 4.70 6.90
CA GLN A 9 -23.12 4.23 8.27
C GLN A 9 -23.97 3.00 8.64
N THR A 10 -25.04 2.71 7.90
CA THR A 10 -25.87 1.50 8.09
C THR A 10 -25.47 0.31 7.22
N ILE A 11 -24.61 0.49 6.20
CA ILE A 11 -23.91 -0.65 5.61
C ILE A 11 -22.83 -1.02 6.61
N SER A 12 -23.17 -1.94 7.51
CA SER A 12 -22.17 -2.58 8.35
C SER A 12 -21.12 -3.14 7.41
N VAL A 13 -19.93 -2.55 7.43
CA VAL A 13 -18.77 -3.05 6.69
C VAL A 13 -18.42 -4.48 7.13
N ASN A 14 -19.13 -5.10 8.11
CA ASN A 14 -18.99 -6.50 8.54
C ASN A 14 -20.06 -7.45 7.94
N SER A 15 -20.75 -7.06 6.86
CA SER A 15 -21.81 -7.86 6.25
C SER A 15 -21.36 -8.51 4.93
N ARG A 16 -21.76 -9.77 4.71
CA ARG A 16 -21.54 -10.47 3.44
C ARG A 16 -22.36 -9.79 2.36
N GLY A 17 -21.73 -9.38 1.26
CA GLY A 17 -22.45 -8.80 0.14
C GLY A 17 -21.57 -8.03 -0.82
N TYR A 18 -22.24 -7.28 -1.69
CA TYR A 18 -21.64 -6.48 -2.74
C TYR A 18 -22.02 -5.02 -2.60
N ILE A 19 -21.00 -4.17 -2.59
CA ILE A 19 -21.14 -2.73 -2.84
C ILE A 19 -21.10 -2.54 -4.36
N ILE A 20 -22.20 -2.06 -4.91
CA ILE A 20 -22.35 -1.79 -6.34
C ILE A 20 -22.16 -0.30 -6.56
N TYR A 21 -21.13 0.07 -7.31
CA TYR A 21 -20.96 1.42 -7.80
C TYR A 21 -21.49 1.50 -9.23
N LYS A 22 -22.48 2.36 -9.42
CA LYS A 22 -23.14 2.59 -10.70
C LYS A 22 -22.37 3.61 -11.52
N SER A 23 -22.46 3.50 -12.85
CA SER A 23 -21.80 4.45 -13.75
C SER A 23 -22.31 5.90 -13.61
N ASP A 24 -23.48 6.09 -13.01
CA ASP A 24 -24.03 7.42 -12.68
C ASP A 24 -23.47 7.99 -11.35
N GLY A 25 -22.57 7.27 -10.68
CA GLY A 25 -21.95 7.65 -9.42
C GLY A 25 -22.74 7.28 -8.17
N SER A 26 -23.89 6.63 -8.32
CA SER A 26 -24.69 6.13 -7.20
C SER A 26 -24.16 4.80 -6.67
N PHE A 27 -24.60 4.45 -5.47
CA PHE A 27 -24.25 3.21 -4.80
C PHE A 27 -25.49 2.37 -4.50
N GLN A 28 -25.34 1.06 -4.52
CA GLN A 28 -26.35 0.10 -4.10
C GLN A 28 -25.68 -1.05 -3.34
N TYR A 29 -26.32 -1.54 -2.27
CA TYR A 29 -25.90 -2.75 -1.57
C TYR A 29 -26.73 -3.96 -2.00
N LYS A 30 -26.10 -5.14 -2.13
CA LYS A 30 -26.78 -6.43 -2.32
C LYS A 30 -26.11 -7.53 -1.50
N GLU A 31 -26.89 -8.22 -0.68
CA GLU A 31 -26.40 -9.29 0.21
C GLU A 31 -26.04 -10.58 -0.55
N ASP A 32 -26.92 -11.03 -1.46
CA ASP A 32 -26.82 -12.38 -2.04
C ASP A 32 -25.82 -12.49 -3.21
N ALA A 33 -25.97 -11.62 -4.20
CA ALA A 33 -25.24 -11.73 -5.46
C ALA A 33 -25.07 -10.39 -6.17
N ALA A 34 -23.90 -10.25 -6.81
CA ALA A 34 -23.67 -9.20 -7.78
C ALA A 34 -24.65 -9.34 -8.97
N PRO A 35 -25.25 -8.26 -9.47
CA PRO A 35 -26.03 -8.30 -10.70
C PRO A 35 -25.17 -8.82 -11.85
N SER A 36 -25.75 -9.62 -12.75
CA SER A 36 -25.05 -10.15 -13.93
C SER A 36 -24.57 -9.05 -14.89
N SER A 37 -25.16 -7.85 -14.79
CA SER A 37 -24.76 -6.66 -15.55
C SER A 37 -23.54 -5.94 -14.98
N CYS A 38 -23.11 -6.28 -13.76
CA CYS A 38 -21.99 -5.64 -13.09
C CYS A 38 -20.70 -6.42 -13.33
N ARG A 39 -19.59 -5.71 -13.51
CA ARG A 39 -18.27 -6.32 -13.40
C ARG A 39 -17.97 -6.59 -11.93
N VAL A 40 -17.77 -7.87 -11.60
CA VAL A 40 -17.40 -8.28 -10.25
C VAL A 40 -15.92 -8.05 -10.01
N ILE A 41 -15.61 -7.42 -8.88
CA ILE A 41 -14.26 -7.14 -8.42
C ILE A 41 -14.07 -7.84 -7.10
N ASP A 42 -13.07 -8.71 -7.07
CA ASP A 42 -12.66 -9.44 -5.89
C ASP A 42 -11.19 -9.16 -5.58
N SER A 43 -10.72 -9.75 -4.48
CA SER A 43 -9.36 -9.63 -3.99
C SER A 43 -8.32 -10.13 -5.00
N ASN A 44 -8.68 -11.05 -5.91
CA ASN A 44 -7.77 -11.54 -6.95
C ASN A 44 -7.60 -10.52 -8.07
N VAL A 45 -8.67 -9.84 -8.48
CA VAL A 45 -8.58 -8.73 -9.44
C VAL A 45 -7.67 -7.64 -8.90
N LEU A 46 -7.87 -7.20 -7.66
CA LEU A 46 -7.01 -6.19 -7.03
C LEU A 46 -5.57 -6.67 -6.89
N TYR A 47 -5.34 -7.91 -6.45
CA TYR A 47 -4.01 -8.49 -6.38
C TYR A 47 -3.24 -8.40 -7.70
N HIS A 48 -3.86 -8.78 -8.82
CA HIS A 48 -3.19 -8.73 -10.12
C HIS A 48 -2.90 -7.29 -10.56
N LEU A 49 -3.79 -6.35 -10.28
CA LEU A 49 -3.58 -4.94 -10.59
C LEU A 49 -2.41 -4.34 -9.81
N ILE A 50 -2.36 -4.61 -8.50
CA ILE A 50 -1.29 -4.14 -7.62
C ILE A 50 0.04 -4.82 -8.00
N LEU A 51 0.02 -6.14 -8.24
CA LEU A 51 1.21 -6.87 -8.68
C LEU A 51 1.78 -6.31 -9.97
N ASN A 52 0.94 -6.09 -10.98
CA ASN A 52 1.38 -5.54 -12.27
C ASN A 52 1.95 -4.13 -12.12
N TYR A 53 1.32 -3.29 -11.29
CA TYR A 53 1.84 -1.97 -10.96
C TYR A 53 3.23 -2.06 -10.31
N CYS A 54 3.39 -2.89 -9.28
CA CYS A 54 4.67 -3.07 -8.60
C CYS A 54 5.74 -3.63 -9.54
N GLN A 55 5.42 -4.62 -10.38
CA GLN A 55 6.34 -5.18 -11.37
C GLN A 55 6.79 -4.13 -12.39
N ALA A 56 5.87 -3.31 -12.90
CA ALA A 56 6.19 -2.23 -13.82
C ALA A 56 7.11 -1.18 -13.17
N LYS A 57 6.84 -0.80 -11.92
CA LYS A 57 7.67 0.16 -11.18
C LYS A 57 9.04 -0.41 -10.81
N LEU A 58 9.12 -1.70 -10.48
CA LEU A 58 10.39 -2.40 -10.27
C LEU A 58 11.20 -2.48 -11.55
N ASP A 59 10.59 -2.82 -12.69
CA ASP A 59 11.26 -2.84 -13.99
C ASP A 59 11.82 -1.45 -14.34
N GLN A 60 11.03 -0.39 -14.14
CA GLN A 60 11.49 0.99 -14.32
C GLN A 60 12.67 1.34 -13.40
N PHE A 61 12.54 1.07 -12.10
CA PHE A 61 13.61 1.35 -11.13
C PHE A 61 14.89 0.55 -11.44
N SER A 62 14.75 -0.69 -11.89
CA SER A 62 15.87 -1.60 -12.15
C SER A 62 16.84 -1.08 -13.22
N LYS A 63 16.33 -0.23 -14.12
CA LYS A 63 17.07 0.40 -15.23
C LYS A 63 17.78 1.69 -14.83
N THR A 64 17.57 2.17 -13.60
CA THR A 64 18.22 3.38 -13.10
C THR A 64 19.60 3.07 -12.53
N THR A 65 20.48 4.07 -12.49
CA THR A 65 21.77 3.99 -11.78
C THR A 65 21.61 3.81 -10.26
N SER A 66 20.41 4.07 -9.74
CA SER A 66 20.07 3.90 -8.33
C SER A 66 19.72 2.45 -7.96
N ASN A 67 19.59 1.55 -8.94
CA ASN A 67 19.49 0.11 -8.69
C ASN A 67 20.88 -0.47 -8.36
N ASN A 68 21.40 -0.10 -7.19
CA ASN A 68 22.68 -0.57 -6.67
C ASN A 68 22.61 -0.59 -5.13
N GLN A 69 23.03 -1.70 -4.52
CA GLN A 69 22.99 -1.90 -3.07
C GLN A 69 21.62 -1.51 -2.48
N VAL A 70 20.54 -1.99 -3.12
CA VAL A 70 19.18 -1.74 -2.67
C VAL A 70 18.98 -2.45 -1.33
N TYR A 71 18.65 -1.68 -0.31
CA TYR A 71 18.58 -2.12 1.09
C TYR A 71 17.13 -2.38 1.53
N ALA A 72 16.17 -1.60 1.04
CA ALA A 72 14.79 -1.76 1.45
C ALA A 72 13.81 -1.54 0.29
N TYR A 73 12.77 -2.37 0.24
CA TYR A 73 11.57 -2.18 -0.58
C TYR A 73 10.33 -2.23 0.31
N VAL A 74 9.47 -1.22 0.22
CA VAL A 74 8.24 -1.15 1.02
C VAL A 74 7.06 -0.97 0.10
N LEU A 75 6.06 -1.85 0.23
CA LEU A 75 4.74 -1.60 -0.33
C LEU A 75 3.89 -0.98 0.78
N TYR A 76 3.65 0.31 0.65
CA TYR A 76 2.76 1.03 1.54
C TYR A 76 1.34 0.97 1.01
N VAL A 77 0.40 0.71 1.91
CA VAL A 77 -1.04 0.74 1.62
C VAL A 77 -1.78 1.55 2.68
N ASP A 78 -2.81 2.26 2.26
CA ASP A 78 -3.75 2.92 3.15
C ASP A 78 -5.16 2.39 2.88
N PRO A 79 -5.68 1.48 3.71
CA PRO A 79 -7.00 0.90 3.50
C PRO A 79 -8.14 1.90 3.75
N ASN A 80 -7.89 3.02 4.43
CA ASN A 80 -8.92 4.03 4.69
C ASN A 80 -9.04 5.03 3.54
N TYR A 81 -7.91 5.39 2.93
CA TYR A 81 -7.86 6.38 1.86
C TYR A 81 -7.65 5.78 0.46
N GLY A 82 -7.38 4.48 0.37
CA GLY A 82 -7.11 3.81 -0.89
C GLY A 82 -5.73 4.13 -1.46
N ASP A 83 -4.75 4.49 -0.63
CA ASP A 83 -3.42 4.82 -1.16
C ASP A 83 -2.56 3.57 -1.35
N ILE A 84 -1.78 3.55 -2.42
CA ILE A 84 -0.72 2.57 -2.66
C ILE A 84 0.55 3.32 -3.05
N MET A 85 1.63 3.10 -2.32
CA MET A 85 2.92 3.72 -2.61
C MET A 85 4.04 2.70 -2.52
N ILE A 86 5.09 2.89 -3.30
CA ILE A 86 6.30 2.07 -3.22
C ILE A 86 7.44 2.94 -2.69
N TYR A 87 8.10 2.49 -1.63
CA TYR A 87 9.31 3.14 -1.12
C TYR A 87 10.52 2.25 -1.32
N ILE A 88 11.62 2.84 -1.79
CA ILE A 88 12.89 2.14 -2.01
C ILE A 88 14.02 2.94 -1.38
N ASN A 89 14.97 2.23 -0.77
CA ASN A 89 16.22 2.82 -0.29
C ASN A 89 17.42 1.98 -0.75
N THR A 90 18.53 2.66 -1.04
CA THR A 90 19.86 2.06 -1.17
C THR A 90 20.63 2.23 0.13
N LYS A 91 21.69 1.46 0.36
CA LYS A 91 22.58 1.65 1.52
C LYS A 91 23.13 3.07 1.61
N GLU A 92 23.56 3.62 0.48
CA GLU A 92 24.06 5.00 0.42
C GLU A 92 23.00 6.00 0.87
N ALA A 93 21.79 5.92 0.30
CA ALA A 93 20.68 6.79 0.66
C ALA A 93 20.30 6.68 2.15
N TRP A 94 20.35 5.46 2.68
CA TRP A 94 20.08 5.15 4.06
C TRP A 94 21.11 5.79 5.00
N ASN A 95 22.40 5.58 4.73
CA ASN A 95 23.49 6.14 5.53
C ASN A 95 23.46 7.67 5.53
N SER A 96 23.26 8.30 4.37
CA SER A 96 23.11 9.75 4.28
C SER A 96 21.89 10.27 5.06
N TYR A 97 20.79 9.50 5.14
CA TYR A 97 19.67 9.87 5.99
C TYR A 97 20.04 9.80 7.48
N LEU A 98 20.68 8.70 7.91
CA LEU A 98 21.10 8.51 9.29
C LEU A 98 22.09 9.58 9.77
N GLU A 99 23.08 9.93 8.96
CA GLU A 99 24.04 11.01 9.27
C GLU A 99 23.32 12.34 9.52
N ARG A 100 22.42 12.74 8.61
CA ARG A 100 21.62 13.96 8.79
C ARG A 100 20.72 13.89 10.03
N TRP A 101 20.14 12.73 10.29
CA TRP A 101 19.29 12.53 11.46
C TRP A 101 20.07 12.69 12.76
N GLN A 102 21.28 12.13 12.86
CA GLN A 102 22.13 12.24 14.05
C GLN A 102 22.58 13.68 14.34
N GLN A 103 22.70 14.50 13.28
CA GLN A 103 23.12 15.89 13.36
C GLN A 103 21.98 16.87 13.70
N ASP A 104 20.70 16.46 13.61
CA ASP A 104 19.54 17.33 13.87
C ASP A 104 19.16 17.35 15.36
N PRO A 105 19.38 18.46 16.10
CA PRO A 105 19.10 18.54 17.53
C PRO A 105 17.60 18.41 17.86
N LYS A 106 16.72 18.80 16.92
CA LYS A 106 15.26 18.74 17.12
C LYS A 106 14.71 17.33 16.93
N ARG A 107 15.43 16.46 16.22
CA ARG A 107 15.03 15.05 16.00
C ARG A 107 15.47 14.10 17.10
N LYS A 108 16.33 14.54 18.02
CA LYS A 108 16.70 13.78 19.22
C LYS A 108 15.57 13.71 20.26
N GLU A 109 14.68 14.71 20.30
CA GLU A 109 13.54 14.76 21.23
C GLU A 109 12.28 14.09 20.69
N TRP A 110 12.11 14.06 19.37
CA TRP A 110 10.92 13.52 18.75
C TRP A 110 11.11 12.05 18.38
N ARG A 111 10.28 11.20 19.02
CA ARG A 111 9.77 9.91 18.53
C ARG A 111 10.47 8.63 19.00
N ARG A 112 9.65 7.60 19.19
CA ARG A 112 10.02 6.21 19.51
C ARG A 112 11.09 5.73 18.53
N GLU A 113 12.12 5.03 19.01
CA GLU A 113 13.32 4.66 18.22
C GLU A 113 13.03 4.05 16.85
N TRP A 114 11.94 3.32 16.68
CA TRP A 114 11.57 2.71 15.39
C TRP A 114 11.22 3.73 14.28
N GLN A 115 10.74 4.94 14.61
CA GLN A 115 10.41 5.99 13.61
C GLN A 115 11.65 6.55 12.92
N LYS A 116 12.82 6.41 13.55
CA LYS A 116 14.12 6.76 12.99
C LYS A 116 14.51 5.85 11.84
N TYR A 117 14.14 4.57 11.89
CA TYR A 117 14.65 3.56 10.96
C TYR A 117 13.72 3.31 9.77
N HIS A 118 12.41 3.46 9.95
CA HIS A 118 11.46 3.08 8.91
C HIS A 118 10.26 4.02 8.79
N GLY A 119 10.36 5.25 9.30
CA GLY A 119 9.39 6.29 8.96
C GLY A 119 9.41 6.54 7.45
N ILE A 120 8.25 6.64 6.81
CA ILE A 120 8.09 6.90 5.36
C ILE A 120 8.93 8.10 4.86
N GLY A 121 9.17 9.09 5.73
CA GLY A 121 10.04 10.24 5.47
C GLY A 121 11.52 9.93 5.30
N SER A 122 11.97 8.71 5.59
CA SER A 122 13.38 8.28 5.54
C SER A 122 13.77 7.63 4.20
N PHE A 123 12.81 7.38 3.32
CA PHE A 123 13.04 6.80 2.00
C PHE A 123 13.38 7.87 0.97
N LYS A 124 14.50 7.68 0.27
CA LYS A 124 14.95 8.57 -0.81
C LYS A 124 14.07 8.43 -2.05
N TYR A 125 13.70 7.20 -2.39
CA TYR A 125 12.89 6.93 -3.57
C TYR A 125 11.46 6.64 -3.13
N LYS A 126 10.54 7.50 -3.57
CA LYS A 126 9.11 7.40 -3.28
C LYS A 126 8.37 7.39 -4.60
N ILE A 127 7.78 6.25 -4.92
CA ILE A 127 6.98 6.07 -6.12
C ILE A 127 5.53 6.19 -5.67
N HIS A 128 4.98 7.37 -5.88
CA HIS A 128 3.60 7.75 -5.62
C HIS A 128 2.94 8.36 -6.88
N GLU A 129 3.55 8.13 -8.05
CA GLU A 129 3.05 8.59 -9.33
C GLU A 129 1.66 7.99 -9.64
N GLU A 130 0.93 8.64 -10.57
CA GLU A 130 -0.41 8.25 -11.00
C GLU A 130 -0.54 6.73 -11.16
N LEU A 131 -1.49 6.16 -10.41
CA LEU A 131 -1.82 4.75 -10.52
C LEU A 131 -2.41 4.49 -11.92
N PRO A 132 -2.06 3.36 -12.57
CA PRO A 132 -2.66 3.03 -13.86
C PRO A 132 -4.15 2.72 -13.69
N GLU A 133 -4.96 3.04 -14.70
CA GLU A 133 -6.30 2.47 -14.76
C GLU A 133 -6.21 0.97 -15.08
N PRO A 134 -7.06 0.11 -14.48
CA PRO A 134 -8.18 0.44 -13.59
C PRO A 134 -7.83 0.55 -12.09
N LEU A 135 -6.57 0.37 -11.68
CA LEU A 135 -6.15 0.39 -10.26
C LEU A 135 -6.53 1.72 -9.58
N ASN A 136 -6.27 2.84 -10.26
CA ASN A 136 -6.62 4.16 -9.76
C ASN A 136 -8.12 4.30 -9.44
N SER A 137 -8.99 3.87 -10.35
CA SER A 137 -10.44 3.88 -10.09
C SER A 137 -10.87 3.05 -8.89
N TYR A 138 -10.17 1.94 -8.60
CA TYR A 138 -10.46 1.17 -7.38
C TYR A 138 -10.00 1.90 -6.12
N MET A 139 -8.83 2.53 -6.15
CA MET A 139 -8.32 3.30 -5.03
C MET A 139 -9.21 4.52 -4.72
N GLU A 140 -9.64 5.24 -5.76
CA GLU A 140 -10.65 6.31 -5.65
C GLU A 140 -11.98 5.82 -5.06
N LEU A 141 -12.29 4.54 -5.20
CA LEU A 141 -13.51 3.97 -4.64
C LEU A 141 -13.40 3.70 -3.13
N TYR A 142 -12.22 3.31 -2.64
CA TYR A 142 -11.95 3.29 -1.20
C TYR A 142 -12.19 4.69 -0.61
N LEU A 143 -11.57 5.72 -1.20
CA LEU A 143 -11.75 7.10 -0.76
C LEU A 143 -13.23 7.54 -0.78
N ARG A 144 -13.99 7.07 -1.79
CA ARG A 144 -15.43 7.36 -1.92
C ARG A 144 -16.30 6.69 -0.89
N ILE A 145 -15.95 5.47 -0.49
CA ILE A 145 -16.70 4.74 0.53
C ILE A 145 -16.37 5.26 1.93
N TYR A 146 -15.10 5.54 2.23
CA TYR A 146 -14.66 5.90 3.58
C TYR A 146 -14.84 7.39 3.91
N ASP A 147 -14.58 8.28 2.96
CA ASP A 147 -14.59 9.74 3.20
C ASP A 147 -15.57 10.48 2.29
N GLY A 148 -16.35 9.77 1.47
CA GLY A 148 -17.25 10.39 0.49
C GLY A 148 -16.51 11.18 -0.60
N GLN A 149 -15.17 11.16 -0.61
CA GLN A 149 -14.33 11.87 -1.57
C GLN A 149 -13.96 10.96 -2.74
N GLY A 150 -13.26 11.46 -3.74
CA GLY A 150 -12.85 10.64 -4.87
C GLY A 150 -13.93 10.44 -5.96
N LYS A 151 -13.45 10.09 -7.16
CA LYS A 151 -14.22 10.04 -8.40
C LYS A 151 -13.80 8.82 -9.22
N PRO A 152 -14.21 7.61 -8.80
CA PRO A 152 -13.93 6.37 -9.53
C PRO A 152 -14.38 6.46 -10.99
N ARG A 153 -13.56 6.00 -11.93
CA ARG A 153 -13.83 6.11 -13.37
C ARG A 153 -14.04 4.72 -13.97
N PHE A 154 -15.19 4.14 -13.69
CA PHE A 154 -15.61 2.90 -14.33
C PHE A 154 -16.46 3.19 -15.57
N ASN A 155 -16.22 2.44 -16.64
CA ASN A 155 -17.00 2.52 -17.87
C ASN A 155 -18.29 1.68 -17.84
N GLN A 156 -18.56 1.01 -16.71
CA GLN A 156 -19.72 0.17 -16.47
C GLN A 156 -19.94 0.04 -14.95
N ASP A 157 -21.10 -0.45 -14.55
CA ASP A 157 -21.38 -0.78 -13.16
C ASP A 157 -20.38 -1.81 -12.63
N VAL A 158 -19.84 -1.57 -11.43
CA VAL A 158 -18.96 -2.51 -10.75
C VAL A 158 -19.59 -2.99 -9.46
N ALA A 159 -19.42 -4.27 -9.14
CA ALA A 159 -19.85 -4.87 -7.88
C ALA A 159 -18.61 -5.38 -7.16
N ILE A 160 -18.35 -4.86 -5.96
CA ILE A 160 -17.19 -5.24 -5.16
C ILE A 160 -17.66 -5.95 -3.91
N LYS A 161 -17.01 -7.06 -3.58
CA LYS A 161 -17.28 -7.76 -2.33
C LYS A 161 -16.94 -6.84 -1.16
N ASN A 162 -17.88 -6.69 -0.22
CA ASN A 162 -17.69 -5.83 0.94
C ASN A 162 -16.43 -6.20 1.76
N GLU A 163 -16.11 -7.50 1.84
CA GLU A 163 -14.92 -8.07 2.49
C GLU A 163 -13.59 -7.44 2.00
N VAL A 164 -13.54 -6.96 0.75
CA VAL A 164 -12.35 -6.29 0.18
C VAL A 164 -11.99 -5.00 0.95
N PHE A 165 -12.98 -4.33 1.53
CA PHE A 165 -12.81 -3.14 2.34
C PHE A 165 -12.49 -3.47 3.81
N GLU A 166 -12.73 -4.69 4.28
CA GLU A 166 -12.45 -5.14 5.66
C GLU A 166 -10.96 -5.47 5.93
N GLY A 167 -10.04 -4.64 5.44
CA GLY A 167 -8.60 -4.84 5.66
C GLY A 167 -7.95 -5.90 4.76
N GLU A 168 -8.67 -6.42 3.76
CA GLU A 168 -8.09 -7.29 2.74
C GLU A 168 -7.00 -6.59 1.92
N LEU A 169 -7.01 -5.27 1.79
CA LEU A 169 -5.97 -4.54 1.04
C LEU A 169 -4.56 -4.83 1.57
N VAL A 170 -4.40 -4.91 2.89
CA VAL A 170 -3.13 -5.29 3.52
C VAL A 170 -2.76 -6.73 3.16
N SER A 171 -3.70 -7.67 3.28
CA SER A 171 -3.48 -9.08 2.93
C SER A 171 -3.14 -9.27 1.45
N ILE A 172 -3.76 -8.48 0.57
CA ILE A 172 -3.46 -8.44 -0.86
C ILE A 172 -2.02 -7.93 -1.06
N ALA A 173 -1.63 -6.84 -0.40
CA ALA A 173 -0.28 -6.30 -0.47
C ALA A 173 0.79 -7.29 0.03
N GLU A 174 0.49 -8.04 1.10
CA GLU A 174 1.37 -9.11 1.60
C GLU A 174 1.56 -10.20 0.54
N ARG A 175 0.47 -10.60 -0.11
CA ARG A 175 0.50 -11.57 -1.20
C ARG A 175 1.30 -11.06 -2.39
N VAL A 176 1.19 -9.77 -2.73
CA VAL A 176 2.00 -9.13 -3.76
C VAL A 176 3.48 -9.19 -3.41
N ILE A 177 3.89 -8.74 -2.22
CA ILE A 177 5.30 -8.80 -1.80
C ILE A 177 5.85 -10.23 -1.84
N ASN A 178 5.09 -11.21 -1.35
CA ASN A 178 5.51 -12.60 -1.38
C ASN A 178 5.65 -13.15 -2.80
N THR A 179 4.84 -12.65 -3.75
CA THR A 179 4.97 -12.99 -5.18
C THR A 179 6.19 -12.33 -5.81
N LEU A 180 6.51 -11.10 -5.40
CA LEU A 180 7.67 -10.37 -5.90
C LEU A 180 8.99 -10.96 -5.40
N LYS A 181 9.00 -11.65 -4.24
CA LYS A 181 10.18 -12.38 -3.77
C LYS A 181 10.63 -13.40 -4.83
N PRO A 182 11.95 -13.46 -5.14
CA PRO A 182 13.08 -12.88 -4.41
C PRO A 182 13.56 -11.49 -4.91
N PHE A 183 12.70 -10.72 -5.58
CA PHE A 183 13.01 -9.39 -6.13
C PHE A 183 14.23 -9.41 -7.08
N ASN A 184 14.23 -10.32 -8.05
CA ASN A 184 15.37 -10.56 -8.95
C ASN A 184 15.78 -9.37 -9.82
N MET A 185 14.89 -8.39 -10.00
CA MET A 185 15.19 -7.16 -10.75
C MET A 185 16.07 -6.18 -9.97
N LEU A 186 16.20 -6.35 -8.65
CA LEU A 186 16.95 -5.44 -7.78
C LEU A 186 18.38 -5.96 -7.54
N ASN A 187 19.36 -5.07 -7.69
CA ASN A 187 20.72 -5.24 -7.22
C ASN A 187 20.77 -4.98 -5.72
N LYS A 188 20.29 -5.98 -4.98
CA LYS A 188 20.12 -5.96 -3.53
C LYS A 188 21.46 -5.92 -2.79
N SER A 189 21.47 -5.29 -1.62
CA SER A 189 22.52 -5.53 -0.63
C SER A 189 22.29 -6.87 0.09
N GLU A 190 23.30 -7.35 0.83
CA GLU A 190 23.23 -8.60 1.60
C GLU A 190 22.15 -8.60 2.69
N ASP A 191 21.83 -7.41 3.17
CA ASP A 191 20.87 -7.09 4.21
C ASP A 191 19.59 -6.48 3.62
N PHE A 192 19.21 -6.86 2.40
CA PHE A 192 17.97 -6.39 1.79
C PHE A 192 16.74 -6.89 2.55
N VAL A 193 15.80 -5.96 2.78
CA VAL A 193 14.49 -6.26 3.39
C VAL A 193 13.34 -5.79 2.50
N ALA A 194 12.25 -6.57 2.47
CA ALA A 194 11.01 -6.17 1.82
C ALA A 194 9.79 -6.45 2.72
N TYR A 195 8.92 -5.46 2.90
CA TYR A 195 7.75 -5.56 3.79
C TYR A 195 6.59 -4.67 3.38
N VAL A 196 5.40 -4.96 3.91
CA VAL A 196 4.21 -4.11 3.77
C VAL A 196 4.15 -3.12 4.93
N SER A 197 3.78 -1.87 4.65
CA SER A 197 3.42 -0.89 5.66
C SER A 197 1.98 -0.44 5.47
N ASP A 198 1.23 -0.31 6.57
CA ASP A 198 -0.08 0.33 6.58
C ASP A 198 0.03 1.68 7.33
N HIS A 199 -0.74 2.68 6.89
CA HIS A 199 -0.82 4.02 7.48
C HIS A 199 -0.96 3.99 9.00
N ASP A 200 -1.90 3.18 9.51
CA ASP A 200 -2.29 3.19 10.93
C ASP A 200 -1.64 2.05 11.72
N ARG A 201 -1.31 0.96 11.03
CA ARG A 201 -0.74 -0.24 11.63
C ARG A 201 0.58 -0.54 10.96
N GLN A 202 1.64 -0.42 11.74
CA GLN A 202 2.99 -0.79 11.34
C GLN A 202 3.12 -2.31 11.26
N TYR A 203 2.52 -2.93 10.23
CA TYR A 203 2.50 -4.38 10.00
C TYR A 203 3.83 -4.95 9.50
N PHE A 204 4.95 -4.50 10.07
CA PHE A 204 6.26 -5.08 9.79
C PHE A 204 6.31 -6.57 10.22
N ASP A 205 5.62 -6.92 11.32
CA ASP A 205 5.64 -8.23 11.99
C ASP A 205 5.11 -9.41 11.18
N ARG A 206 4.33 -9.17 10.11
CA ARG A 206 3.65 -10.23 9.35
C ARG A 206 4.43 -10.69 8.12
N THR A 207 5.33 -9.87 7.61
CA THR A 207 6.06 -10.16 6.36
C THR A 207 7.57 -10.31 6.55
N VAL A 208 8.07 -9.85 7.70
CA VAL A 208 9.45 -9.98 8.17
C VAL A 208 9.38 -10.35 9.65
N ASP A 209 10.12 -11.37 10.08
CA ASP A 209 10.15 -11.72 11.49
C ASP A 209 10.86 -10.62 12.31
N HIS A 210 10.50 -10.52 13.59
CA HIS A 210 11.07 -9.53 14.52
C HIS A 210 12.60 -9.56 14.52
N GLU A 211 13.22 -10.73 14.47
CA GLU A 211 14.68 -10.83 14.57
C GLU A 211 15.35 -10.28 13.32
N THR A 212 14.86 -10.60 12.12
CA THR A 212 15.31 -10.01 10.86
C THR A 212 15.11 -8.49 10.89
N TYR A 213 13.93 -8.02 11.31
CA TYR A 213 13.64 -6.59 11.47
C TYR A 213 14.62 -5.91 12.43
N TYR A 214 14.83 -6.45 13.63
CA TYR A 214 15.74 -5.88 14.63
C TYR A 214 17.21 -6.05 14.29
N LYS A 215 17.60 -7.07 13.53
CA LYS A 215 18.98 -7.22 13.02
C LYS A 215 19.33 -6.11 12.04
N HIS A 216 18.39 -5.69 11.20
CA HIS A 216 18.55 -4.51 10.34
C HIS A 216 18.60 -3.21 11.13
N VAL A 217 17.76 -3.09 12.17
CA VAL A 217 17.83 -1.94 13.09
C VAL A 217 19.21 -1.91 13.78
N LYS A 218 19.70 -3.03 14.33
CA LYS A 218 20.90 -3.13 15.17
C LYS A 218 22.23 -3.08 14.40
N LEU A 219 22.34 -3.65 13.20
CA LEU A 219 23.57 -3.59 12.37
C LEU A 219 23.94 -2.16 11.94
N SER A 220 22.97 -1.24 11.97
CA SER A 220 23.21 0.19 11.71
C SER A 220 23.63 1.00 12.95
N TYR A 221 23.83 0.34 14.11
CA TYR A 221 24.37 0.94 15.34
C TYR A 221 25.83 0.56 15.63
N GLU A 222 26.39 -0.44 14.96
CA GLU A 222 27.76 -0.94 15.19
C GLU A 222 28.78 -0.46 14.14
N LEU A 223 28.38 0.48 13.28
CA LEU A 223 29.24 1.25 12.36
C LEU A 223 29.21 2.73 12.76
#